data_AF-A0A2P6RY68-F1
#
_entry.id   AF-A0A2P6RY68-F1
#
_cell.length_a   1.000
_cell.length_b   1.000
_cell.length_c   1.000
_cell.angle_alpha   90.00
_cell.angle_beta   90.00
_cell.angle_gamma   90.00
#
_symmetry.space_group_name_H-M   'P 1'
#
loop_
_entity.id
_entity.type
_entity.pdbx_description
1 polymer ?
#
loop_
_entity_poly.entity_id
_entity_poly.type
_entity_poly.pdbx_seq_one_letter_code
_entity_poly.pdbx_strand_id
1 'polypeptide(L)'
;MSSTSVKPNMLPAGLVSNLQDVLSKRGGGDQPTEPSTSEAAEDPVDSSKPIVLVTNGDGIDSPGLTYLVEALVRQGLYNVHVCAPQSDKSVSGHSVTLRETVSVNSAEINGATAYEVAGTPVDCVSLALSGALFSWSKPLLVISGINRGSNCGHHMLYSGVVAGAREALISGVPSLSISLNWRKDESQENDFKDAVAVCLPLINAAIGDIEKGEFPKSCFLNIEIPSSPLSNKGFKITKQSTWRSTPSWQAVSANRYPPGHFMNSQQSLGIQLAQLGRDASAAGAARRVTTQKKNVEIESIGAAGKSDFERVKKYFRLEFVDKEQENTDEDLDFRALESGFVSVTPLSLSPHLESDTQTAASNWISSALQEQ
;
A
#
# COMPACT_ATOMS: atom_id res chain seq x y z
N MET A 1 -0.05 -53.73 8.83
CA MET A 1 -0.98 -53.44 9.92
C MET A 1 -0.21 -52.77 11.05
N SER A 2 -0.40 -51.46 11.23
CA SER A 2 -0.47 -50.76 12.52
C SER A 2 -0.34 -49.26 12.23
N SER A 3 -1.47 -48.58 12.24
CA SER A 3 -1.62 -47.13 12.11
C SER A 3 -1.59 -46.49 13.50
N THR A 4 -0.71 -45.53 13.74
CA THR A 4 -0.79 -44.64 14.91
C THR A 4 -1.15 -43.23 14.43
N SER A 5 -2.42 -42.91 14.65
CA SER A 5 -3.03 -41.59 14.43
C SER A 5 -2.70 -40.68 15.61
N VAL A 6 -2.16 -39.49 15.33
CA VAL A 6 -1.91 -38.42 16.31
C VAL A 6 -3.11 -37.47 16.30
N LYS A 7 -3.76 -37.33 17.47
CA LYS A 7 -4.87 -36.40 17.70
C LYS A 7 -4.36 -34.96 17.89
N PRO A 8 -5.06 -33.92 17.42
CA PRO A 8 -4.76 -32.54 17.79
C PRO A 8 -5.31 -32.19 19.18
N ASN A 9 -4.49 -31.49 19.97
CA ASN A 9 -4.82 -30.97 21.30
C ASN A 9 -6.02 -30.00 21.24
N MET A 10 -7.11 -30.36 21.90
CA MET A 10 -8.22 -29.45 22.19
C MET A 10 -7.95 -28.66 23.47
N LEU A 11 -8.25 -27.36 23.45
CA LEU A 11 -8.24 -26.50 24.63
C LEU A 11 -9.28 -26.96 25.68
N PRO A 12 -9.08 -26.70 26.99
CA PRO A 12 -9.95 -27.20 28.04
C PRO A 12 -11.39 -26.61 27.97
N ALA A 13 -12.39 -27.47 28.16
CA ALA A 13 -13.83 -27.17 28.05
C ALA A 13 -14.39 -26.16 29.08
N GLY A 14 -13.57 -25.63 29.99
CA GLY A 14 -13.98 -24.67 31.02
C GLY A 14 -13.99 -23.20 30.58
N LEU A 15 -13.48 -22.88 29.38
CA LEU A 15 -13.35 -21.50 28.88
C LEU A 15 -14.41 -21.13 27.81
N VAL A 16 -15.25 -22.08 27.39
CA VAL A 16 -16.25 -21.87 26.32
C VAL A 16 -17.64 -21.52 26.87
N SER A 17 -17.99 -21.84 28.12
CA SER A 17 -19.36 -21.61 28.63
C SER A 17 -19.63 -20.17 29.09
N ASN A 18 -18.62 -19.34 29.30
CA ASN A 18 -18.81 -17.97 29.81
C ASN A 18 -19.01 -16.91 28.71
N LEU A 19 -18.90 -17.27 27.43
CA LEU A 19 -19.10 -16.33 26.31
C LEU A 19 -20.53 -16.37 25.72
N GLN A 20 -21.22 -17.51 25.78
CA GLN A 20 -22.60 -17.63 25.29
C GLN A 20 -23.64 -17.00 26.24
N ASP A 21 -23.38 -17.02 27.55
CA ASP A 21 -24.24 -16.40 28.56
C ASP A 21 -24.17 -14.85 28.57
N VAL A 22 -23.07 -14.28 28.09
CA VAL A 22 -22.88 -12.82 27.99
C VAL A 22 -23.57 -12.27 26.73
N LEU A 23 -23.62 -13.04 25.64
CA LEU A 23 -24.28 -12.65 24.39
C LEU A 23 -25.82 -12.74 24.49
N SER A 24 -26.35 -13.66 25.29
CA SER A 24 -27.79 -13.85 25.47
C SER A 24 -28.47 -12.78 26.35
N LYS A 25 -27.69 -11.98 27.10
CA LYS A 25 -28.19 -10.97 28.05
C LYS A 25 -28.24 -9.53 27.51
N ARG A 26 -27.92 -9.31 26.23
CA ARG A 26 -27.98 -7.97 25.59
C ARG A 26 -29.18 -7.74 24.66
N GLY A 27 -30.12 -8.69 24.58
CA GLY A 27 -31.36 -8.53 23.82
C GLY A 27 -32.49 -7.96 24.69
N GLY A 28 -32.61 -6.64 24.76
CA GLY A 28 -33.81 -6.00 25.33
C GLY A 28 -33.65 -4.51 25.60
N GLY A 29 -34.30 -3.67 24.79
CA GLY A 29 -34.63 -2.28 25.15
C GLY A 29 -34.37 -1.22 24.07
N ASP A 30 -35.47 -0.65 23.58
CA ASP A 30 -35.67 0.67 22.94
C ASP A 30 -35.19 0.95 21.50
N GLN A 31 -36.19 1.07 20.61
CA GLN A 31 -36.15 1.79 19.34
C GLN A 31 -36.11 3.31 19.58
N PRO A 32 -35.29 4.04 18.82
CA PRO A 32 -35.60 5.42 18.44
C PRO A 32 -35.89 5.52 16.94
N THR A 33 -36.93 6.29 16.65
CA THR A 33 -37.43 6.75 15.34
C THR A 33 -36.36 7.29 14.39
N GLU A 34 -36.40 6.82 13.13
CA GLU A 34 -35.61 7.29 12.00
C GLU A 34 -35.98 8.73 11.57
N PRO A 35 -34.99 9.56 11.15
CA PRO A 35 -35.24 10.64 10.21
C PRO A 35 -34.95 10.17 8.78
N SER A 36 -35.92 10.45 7.91
CA SER A 36 -35.94 10.22 6.47
C SER A 36 -34.62 10.51 5.74
N THR A 37 -34.05 9.49 5.12
CA THR A 37 -33.01 9.62 4.09
C THR A 37 -33.65 9.99 2.76
N SER A 38 -33.15 11.07 2.16
CA SER A 38 -33.37 11.38 0.75
C SER A 38 -32.75 10.28 -0.09
N GLU A 39 -33.56 9.57 -0.88
CA GLU A 39 -33.12 8.62 -1.91
C GLU A 39 -32.15 9.32 -2.87
N ALA A 40 -30.86 9.03 -2.73
CA ALA A 40 -29.90 9.22 -3.81
C ALA A 40 -30.20 8.13 -4.85
N ALA A 41 -30.34 8.52 -6.11
CA ALA A 41 -30.67 7.62 -7.21
C ALA A 41 -29.65 6.48 -7.29
N GLU A 42 -30.08 5.26 -6.95
CA GLU A 42 -29.30 4.05 -7.16
C GLU A 42 -29.25 3.76 -8.68
N ASP A 43 -28.07 3.85 -9.27
CA ASP A 43 -27.84 3.20 -10.55
C ASP A 43 -28.08 1.69 -10.38
N PRO A 44 -28.86 1.03 -11.25
CA PRO A 44 -29.23 -0.36 -11.05
C PRO A 44 -27.98 -1.23 -11.23
N VAL A 45 -27.41 -1.68 -10.12
CA VAL A 45 -26.40 -2.75 -10.11
C VAL A 45 -27.03 -3.98 -10.77
N ASP A 46 -26.48 -4.39 -11.91
CA ASP A 46 -26.97 -5.57 -12.63
C ASP A 46 -26.64 -6.82 -11.81
N SER A 47 -27.63 -7.34 -11.08
CA SER A 47 -27.46 -8.48 -10.18
C SER A 47 -26.94 -9.77 -10.86
N SER A 48 -26.90 -9.81 -12.20
CA SER A 48 -26.35 -10.94 -12.96
C SER A 48 -24.82 -10.90 -13.11
N LYS A 49 -24.18 -9.75 -12.90
CA LYS A 49 -22.73 -9.57 -13.07
C LYS A 49 -21.99 -9.68 -11.74
N PRO A 50 -20.80 -10.33 -11.72
CA PRO A 50 -20.01 -10.38 -10.50
C PRO A 50 -19.48 -9.00 -10.14
N ILE A 51 -19.29 -8.78 -8.84
CA ILE A 51 -18.74 -7.53 -8.31
C ILE A 51 -17.21 -7.60 -8.32
N VAL A 52 -16.57 -6.56 -8.84
CA VAL A 52 -15.11 -6.33 -8.70
C VAL A 52 -14.91 -5.06 -7.89
N LEU A 53 -14.22 -5.17 -6.77
CA LEU A 53 -13.87 -4.03 -5.92
C LEU A 53 -12.47 -3.52 -6.29
N VAL A 54 -12.32 -2.21 -6.50
CA VAL A 54 -11.06 -1.56 -6.84
C VAL A 54 -10.66 -0.57 -5.74
N THR A 55 -9.38 -0.58 -5.38
CA THR A 55 -8.74 0.38 -4.46
C THR A 55 -7.34 0.71 -4.97
N ASN A 56 -6.60 1.59 -4.30
CA ASN A 56 -5.19 1.84 -4.58
C ASN A 56 -4.46 2.47 -3.37
N GLY A 57 -3.17 2.78 -3.54
CA GLY A 57 -2.40 3.61 -2.60
C GLY A 57 -2.36 5.10 -2.96
N ASP A 58 -2.40 5.44 -4.25
CA ASP A 58 -2.18 6.83 -4.72
C ASP A 58 -3.38 7.78 -4.53
N GLY A 59 -4.58 7.24 -4.28
CA GLY A 59 -5.82 7.99 -4.06
C GLY A 59 -6.83 7.92 -5.20
N ILE A 60 -8.06 8.36 -4.94
CA ILE A 60 -9.23 8.22 -5.84
C ILE A 60 -9.02 8.86 -7.22
N ASP A 61 -8.31 9.99 -7.27
CA ASP A 61 -8.05 10.74 -8.51
C ASP A 61 -6.80 10.26 -9.27
N SER A 62 -6.17 9.15 -8.85
CA SER A 62 -4.91 8.73 -9.47
C SER A 62 -5.11 8.27 -10.92
N PRO A 63 -4.15 8.56 -11.83
CA PRO A 63 -4.24 8.10 -13.21
C PRO A 63 -4.35 6.58 -13.33
N GLY A 64 -3.60 5.85 -12.51
CA GLY A 64 -3.59 4.38 -12.54
C GLY A 64 -4.91 3.74 -12.12
N LEU A 65 -5.60 4.31 -11.13
CA LEU A 65 -6.94 3.86 -10.75
C LEU A 65 -7.97 4.24 -11.82
N THR A 66 -7.91 5.48 -12.32
CA THR A 66 -8.82 5.97 -13.37
C THR A 66 -8.78 5.09 -14.61
N TYR A 67 -7.60 4.79 -15.15
CA TYR A 67 -7.47 3.94 -16.34
C TYR A 67 -7.90 2.50 -16.08
N LEU A 68 -7.64 1.96 -14.89
CA LEU A 68 -8.05 0.61 -14.54
C LEU A 68 -9.57 0.49 -14.49
N VAL A 69 -10.24 1.38 -13.76
CA VAL A 69 -11.70 1.39 -13.63
C VAL A 69 -12.35 1.62 -14.99
N GLU A 70 -11.87 2.57 -15.77
CA GLU A 70 -12.39 2.82 -17.12
C GLU A 70 -12.32 1.57 -18.01
N ALA A 71 -11.21 0.83 -17.95
CA ALA A 71 -11.04 -0.38 -18.74
C ALA A 71 -11.97 -1.52 -18.28
N LEU A 72 -12.14 -1.71 -16.97
CA LEU A 72 -13.04 -2.73 -16.41
C LEU A 72 -14.50 -2.42 -16.74
N VAL A 73 -14.92 -1.16 -16.63
CA VAL A 73 -16.27 -0.71 -16.98
C VAL A 73 -16.53 -0.91 -18.48
N ARG A 74 -15.57 -0.55 -19.34
CA ARG A 74 -15.68 -0.72 -20.80
C ARG A 74 -15.86 -2.17 -21.25
N GLN A 75 -15.34 -3.14 -20.51
CA GLN A 75 -15.59 -4.55 -20.82
C GLN A 75 -17.07 -4.93 -20.62
N GLY A 76 -17.78 -4.25 -19.73
CA GLY A 76 -19.20 -4.47 -19.48
C GLY A 76 -19.53 -5.83 -18.84
N LEU A 77 -18.52 -6.57 -18.37
CA LEU A 77 -18.65 -7.91 -17.80
C LEU A 77 -18.94 -7.91 -16.29
N TYR A 78 -18.64 -6.81 -15.61
CA TYR A 78 -18.58 -6.75 -14.14
C TYR A 78 -19.28 -5.48 -13.62
N ASN A 79 -19.77 -5.54 -12.39
CA ASN A 79 -20.16 -4.34 -11.66
C ASN A 79 -18.95 -3.82 -10.89
N VAL A 80 -18.35 -2.75 -11.40
CA VAL A 80 -17.14 -2.16 -10.82
C VAL A 80 -17.51 -1.24 -9.67
N HIS A 81 -16.95 -1.51 -8.50
CA HIS A 81 -17.10 -0.69 -7.30
C HIS A 81 -15.74 -0.21 -6.86
N VAL A 82 -15.66 1.02 -6.36
CA VAL A 82 -14.41 1.67 -5.99
C VAL A 82 -14.49 2.16 -4.56
N CYS A 83 -13.48 1.84 -3.76
CA CYS A 83 -13.29 2.41 -2.43
C CYS A 83 -11.79 2.71 -2.28
N ALA A 84 -11.41 3.98 -2.34
CA ALA A 84 -10.01 4.38 -2.37
C ALA A 84 -9.73 5.58 -1.44
N PRO A 85 -8.48 5.79 -1.02
CA PRO A 85 -8.13 6.95 -0.22
C PRO A 85 -8.43 8.27 -0.94
N GLN A 86 -8.83 9.31 -0.21
CA GLN A 86 -9.00 10.67 -0.77
C GLN A 86 -7.68 11.33 -1.22
N SER A 87 -6.54 10.79 -0.80
CA SER A 87 -5.20 11.35 -1.06
C SER A 87 -4.14 10.25 -1.07
N ASP A 88 -2.93 10.55 -1.54
CA ASP A 88 -1.79 9.63 -1.52
C ASP A 88 -1.54 9.01 -0.12
N LYS A 89 -1.57 7.67 -0.10
CA LYS A 89 -1.25 6.75 1.00
C LYS A 89 -0.36 5.60 0.51
N SER A 90 0.44 5.82 -0.55
CA SER A 90 1.32 4.82 -1.15
C SER A 90 2.27 4.16 -0.14
N VAL A 91 2.77 4.95 0.84
CA VAL A 91 3.70 4.51 1.89
C VAL A 91 3.03 4.36 3.27
N SER A 92 1.76 3.95 3.32
CA SER A 92 1.03 3.76 4.59
C SER A 92 1.31 2.42 5.28
N GLY A 93 1.89 1.44 4.58
CA GLY A 93 1.95 0.05 5.00
C GLY A 93 0.57 -0.51 5.33
N HIS A 94 0.53 -1.57 6.15
CA HIS A 94 -0.70 -2.18 6.65
C HIS A 94 -1.25 -1.46 7.90
N SER A 95 -1.43 -0.14 7.79
CA SER A 95 -1.98 0.68 8.88
C SER A 95 -3.50 0.69 8.87
N VAL A 96 -4.10 0.64 10.06
CA VAL A 96 -5.55 0.70 10.29
C VAL A 96 -5.85 1.91 11.16
N THR A 97 -6.88 2.67 10.80
CA THR A 97 -7.31 3.84 11.57
C THR A 97 -8.23 3.41 12.71
N LEU A 98 -7.66 3.32 13.92
CA LEU A 98 -8.36 2.82 15.11
C LEU A 98 -8.71 3.95 16.07
N ARG A 99 -9.94 3.98 16.58
CA ARG A 99 -10.47 4.97 17.55
C ARG A 99 -10.59 6.41 17.03
N GLU A 100 -10.36 6.61 15.75
CA GLU A 100 -10.61 7.88 15.07
C GLU A 100 -11.79 7.70 14.10
N THR A 101 -12.48 8.80 13.79
CA THR A 101 -13.57 8.78 12.79
C THR A 101 -12.98 8.95 11.40
N VAL A 102 -13.36 8.08 10.47
CA VAL A 102 -13.00 8.17 9.06
C VAL A 102 -14.20 8.73 8.29
N SER A 103 -14.00 9.79 7.51
CA SER A 103 -15.03 10.33 6.63
C SER A 103 -15.02 9.62 5.28
N VAL A 104 -16.21 9.50 4.68
CA VAL A 104 -16.42 8.91 3.36
C VAL A 104 -17.30 9.84 2.54
N ASN A 105 -16.91 10.11 1.29
CA ASN A 105 -17.72 10.83 0.33
C ASN A 105 -17.95 9.95 -0.91
N SER A 106 -19.09 10.11 -1.57
CA SER A 106 -19.29 9.56 -2.91
C SER A 106 -18.37 10.25 -3.91
N ALA A 107 -17.76 9.49 -4.81
CA ALA A 107 -16.95 10.00 -5.91
C ALA A 107 -17.63 9.70 -7.26
N GLU A 108 -17.50 10.61 -8.22
CA GLU A 108 -18.04 10.40 -9.57
C GLU A 108 -17.03 9.67 -10.45
N ILE A 109 -17.30 8.40 -10.76
CA ILE A 109 -16.53 7.63 -11.75
C ILE A 109 -17.51 6.98 -12.74
N ASN A 110 -17.37 7.31 -14.02
CA ASN A 110 -18.31 6.88 -15.06
C ASN A 110 -18.45 5.35 -15.09
N GLY A 111 -19.67 4.87 -14.82
CA GLY A 111 -20.03 3.45 -14.86
C GLY A 111 -19.54 2.62 -13.67
N ALA A 112 -19.12 3.25 -12.57
CA ALA A 112 -18.75 2.59 -11.33
C ALA A 112 -19.33 3.30 -10.10
N THR A 113 -19.76 2.54 -9.09
CA THR A 113 -20.10 3.11 -7.78
C THR A 113 -18.83 3.35 -6.99
N ALA A 114 -18.52 4.60 -6.65
CA ALA A 114 -17.24 4.96 -6.06
C ALA A 114 -17.37 5.76 -4.76
N TYR A 115 -16.49 5.47 -3.80
CA TYR A 115 -16.32 6.21 -2.57
C TYR A 115 -14.85 6.58 -2.35
N GLU A 116 -14.63 7.82 -1.93
CA GLU A 116 -13.35 8.27 -1.39
C GLU A 116 -13.38 8.26 0.14
N VAL A 117 -12.26 7.85 0.74
CA VAL A 117 -12.17 7.61 2.19
C VAL A 117 -10.99 8.40 2.76
N ALA A 118 -11.20 9.10 3.87
CA ALA A 118 -10.14 9.79 4.62
C ALA A 118 -9.29 8.83 5.48
N GLY A 119 -8.94 7.67 4.93
CA GLY A 119 -8.24 6.57 5.61
C GLY A 119 -7.11 5.99 4.79
N THR A 120 -6.64 4.81 5.16
CA THR A 120 -5.63 4.03 4.45
C THR A 120 -6.29 3.09 3.42
N PRO A 121 -5.54 2.46 2.51
CA PRO A 121 -6.09 1.44 1.62
C PRO A 121 -6.68 0.24 2.38
N VAL A 122 -6.14 -0.07 3.56
CA VAL A 122 -6.67 -1.11 4.45
C VAL A 122 -8.04 -0.70 4.99
N ASP A 123 -8.19 0.55 5.44
CA ASP A 123 -9.49 1.08 5.89
C ASP A 123 -10.51 1.05 4.74
N CYS A 124 -10.09 1.40 3.51
CA CYS A 124 -10.97 1.38 2.34
C CYS A 124 -11.52 -0.01 2.05
N VAL A 125 -10.63 -1.02 2.01
CA VAL A 125 -11.01 -2.42 1.74
C VAL A 125 -11.85 -2.96 2.89
N SER A 126 -11.42 -2.78 4.13
CA SER A 126 -12.14 -3.26 5.31
C SER A 126 -13.54 -2.65 5.40
N LEU A 127 -13.66 -1.34 5.17
CA LEU A 127 -14.94 -0.64 5.19
C LEU A 127 -15.87 -1.09 4.05
N ALA A 128 -15.33 -1.29 2.85
CA ALA A 128 -16.09 -1.84 1.73
C ALA A 128 -16.63 -3.24 2.03
N LEU A 129 -15.79 -4.12 2.60
CA LEU A 129 -16.15 -5.50 2.93
C LEU A 129 -17.04 -5.62 4.19
N SER A 130 -17.14 -4.56 4.99
CA SER A 130 -18.03 -4.54 6.16
C SER A 130 -19.53 -4.50 5.82
N GLY A 131 -19.87 -4.17 4.56
CA GLY A 131 -21.25 -3.96 4.12
C GLY A 131 -21.82 -2.58 4.48
N ALA A 132 -21.01 -1.67 5.03
CA ALA A 132 -21.47 -0.33 5.42
C ALA A 132 -21.67 0.63 4.22
N LEU A 133 -20.93 0.44 3.12
CA LEU A 133 -20.97 1.32 1.95
C LEU A 133 -21.65 0.69 0.73
N PHE A 134 -21.72 -0.63 0.69
CA PHE A 134 -22.19 -1.38 -0.47
C PHE A 134 -23.18 -2.45 -0.04
N SER A 135 -24.25 -2.62 -0.84
CA SER A 135 -25.34 -3.55 -0.56
C SER A 135 -25.01 -5.02 -0.88
N TRP A 136 -23.86 -5.29 -1.49
CA TRP A 136 -23.40 -6.66 -1.77
C TRP A 136 -22.71 -7.28 -0.54
N SER A 137 -22.71 -8.61 -0.46
CA SER A 137 -22.14 -9.34 0.69
C SER A 137 -20.64 -9.61 0.55
N LYS A 138 -20.16 -9.87 -0.67
CA LYS A 138 -18.75 -10.15 -0.94
C LYS A 138 -18.42 -9.91 -2.43
N PRO A 139 -17.31 -9.25 -2.78
CA PRO A 139 -16.90 -9.14 -4.16
C PRO A 139 -16.21 -10.43 -4.62
N LEU A 140 -16.22 -10.68 -5.93
CA LEU A 140 -15.53 -11.82 -6.53
C LEU A 140 -14.01 -11.66 -6.41
N LEU A 141 -13.52 -10.44 -6.64
CA LEU A 141 -12.11 -10.08 -6.66
C LEU A 141 -11.93 -8.65 -6.12
N VAL A 142 -10.84 -8.44 -5.37
CA VAL A 142 -10.33 -7.09 -5.05
C VAL A 142 -9.08 -6.80 -5.86
N ILE A 143 -9.04 -5.66 -6.55
CA ILE A 143 -7.85 -5.18 -7.26
C ILE A 143 -7.35 -3.92 -6.57
N SER A 144 -6.11 -3.97 -6.08
CA SER A 144 -5.43 -2.83 -5.48
C SER A 144 -4.39 -2.29 -6.48
N GLY A 145 -4.65 -1.15 -7.11
CA GLY A 145 -3.78 -0.57 -8.13
C GLY A 145 -4.53 0.25 -9.21
N ILE A 146 -3.88 0.63 -10.31
CA ILE A 146 -2.44 0.49 -10.57
C ILE A 146 -1.68 1.59 -9.85
N ASN A 147 -0.70 1.24 -9.02
CA ASN A 147 0.07 2.23 -8.28
C ASN A 147 1.28 2.75 -9.06
N ARG A 148 1.66 3.99 -8.75
CA ARG A 148 2.91 4.61 -9.18
C ARG A 148 4.09 4.06 -8.37
N GLY A 149 5.11 3.56 -9.06
CA GLY A 149 6.34 3.05 -8.45
C GLY A 149 6.27 1.56 -8.13
N SER A 150 7.44 0.93 -8.06
CA SER A 150 7.54 -0.50 -7.78
C SER A 150 7.38 -0.82 -6.30
N ASN A 151 6.70 -1.93 -6.02
CA ASN A 151 6.57 -2.52 -4.70
C ASN A 151 7.31 -3.86 -4.59
N CYS A 152 8.48 -4.03 -5.25
CA CYS A 152 9.27 -5.27 -5.10
C CYS A 152 9.87 -5.46 -3.69
N GLY A 153 10.13 -6.71 -3.35
CA GLY A 153 10.91 -7.14 -2.21
C GLY A 153 10.35 -6.71 -0.85
N HIS A 154 11.22 -6.27 0.04
CA HIS A 154 10.86 -5.73 1.35
C HIS A 154 10.23 -4.33 1.27
N HIS A 155 10.23 -3.65 0.11
CA HIS A 155 9.48 -2.39 -0.04
C HIS A 155 7.97 -2.60 0.13
N MET A 156 7.47 -3.80 -0.18
CA MET A 156 6.09 -4.26 0.08
C MET A 156 5.60 -3.99 1.51
N LEU A 157 6.49 -3.98 2.50
CA LEU A 157 6.12 -3.76 3.91
C LEU A 157 5.59 -2.35 4.17
N TYR A 158 6.01 -1.37 3.37
CA TYR A 158 5.54 0.02 3.45
C TYR A 158 4.40 0.31 2.47
N SER A 159 4.10 -0.62 1.58
CA SER A 159 3.17 -0.40 0.48
C SER A 159 1.71 -0.46 0.93
N GLY A 160 0.99 0.65 0.73
CA GLY A 160 -0.46 0.69 0.92
C GLY A 160 -1.22 -0.21 -0.07
N VAL A 161 -0.67 -0.37 -1.29
CA VAL A 161 -1.30 -1.17 -2.36
C VAL A 161 -1.28 -2.64 -2.01
N VAL A 162 -0.10 -3.13 -1.60
CA VAL A 162 0.07 -4.51 -1.14
C VAL A 162 -0.76 -4.74 0.11
N ALA A 163 -0.85 -3.74 1.01
CA ALA A 163 -1.68 -3.84 2.19
C ALA A 163 -3.18 -3.97 1.86
N GLY A 164 -3.70 -3.22 0.88
CA GLY A 164 -5.09 -3.35 0.42
C GLY A 164 -5.40 -4.74 -0.13
N ALA A 165 -4.52 -5.29 -0.99
CA ALA A 165 -4.67 -6.66 -1.48
C ALA A 165 -4.56 -7.70 -0.35
N ARG A 166 -3.64 -7.50 0.59
CA ARG A 166 -3.49 -8.37 1.76
C ARG A 166 -4.72 -8.34 2.66
N GLU A 167 -5.33 -7.18 2.89
CA GLU A 167 -6.54 -7.03 3.70
C GLU A 167 -7.73 -7.78 3.08
N ALA A 168 -7.87 -7.72 1.76
CA ALA A 168 -8.87 -8.51 1.04
C ALA A 168 -8.65 -10.02 1.26
N LEU A 169 -7.39 -10.49 1.19
CA LEU A 169 -7.07 -11.90 1.44
C LEU A 169 -7.33 -12.30 2.90
N ILE A 170 -7.02 -11.44 3.87
CA ILE A 170 -7.35 -11.65 5.29
C ILE A 170 -8.86 -11.81 5.46
N SER A 171 -9.64 -11.05 4.71
CA SER A 171 -11.11 -11.14 4.66
C SER A 171 -11.63 -12.30 3.80
N GLY A 172 -10.75 -13.16 3.30
CA GLY A 172 -11.06 -14.34 2.52
C GLY A 172 -11.50 -14.06 1.08
N VAL A 173 -11.20 -12.87 0.54
CA VAL A 173 -11.48 -12.50 -0.84
C VAL A 173 -10.21 -12.64 -1.68
N PRO A 174 -10.26 -13.29 -2.86
CA PRO A 174 -9.15 -13.28 -3.82
C PRO A 174 -8.75 -11.85 -4.17
N SER A 175 -7.45 -11.60 -4.33
CA SER A 175 -6.97 -10.25 -4.60
C SER A 175 -5.70 -10.18 -5.44
N LEU A 176 -5.54 -9.03 -6.10
CA LEU A 176 -4.37 -8.65 -6.88
C LEU A 176 -3.84 -7.30 -6.38
N SER A 177 -2.53 -7.17 -6.21
CA SER A 177 -1.87 -5.86 -6.14
C SER A 177 -1.13 -5.60 -7.45
N ILE A 178 -1.32 -4.42 -8.04
CA ILE A 178 -0.75 -4.08 -9.35
C ILE A 178 0.01 -2.75 -9.24
N SER A 179 1.29 -2.77 -9.62
CA SER A 179 2.13 -1.57 -9.63
C SER A 179 2.83 -1.42 -10.99
N LEU A 180 2.95 -0.17 -11.44
CA LEU A 180 3.82 0.19 -12.55
C LEU A 180 5.13 0.69 -11.96
N ASN A 181 6.27 0.17 -12.43
CA ASN A 181 7.61 0.67 -12.11
C ASN A 181 7.87 2.04 -12.76
N TRP A 182 7.01 3.00 -12.44
CA TRP A 182 6.98 4.34 -12.99
C TRP A 182 8.20 5.11 -12.48
N ARG A 183 8.98 5.67 -13.39
CA ARG A 183 10.19 6.42 -13.07
C ARG A 183 10.06 7.84 -13.58
N LYS A 184 10.37 8.82 -12.72
CA LYS A 184 10.15 10.24 -13.00
C LYS A 184 10.78 10.74 -14.30
N ASP A 185 11.95 10.21 -14.64
CA ASP A 185 12.73 10.66 -15.79
C ASP A 185 12.56 9.76 -17.03
N GLU A 186 11.81 8.66 -16.93
CA GLU A 186 11.63 7.67 -18.00
C GLU A 186 10.16 7.47 -18.41
N SER A 187 9.22 7.63 -17.48
CA SER A 187 7.81 7.28 -17.65
C SER A 187 6.91 8.50 -17.85
N GLN A 188 5.78 8.28 -18.50
CA GLN A 188 4.71 9.25 -18.73
C GLN A 188 3.42 8.78 -18.05
N GLU A 189 2.47 9.69 -17.82
CA GLU A 189 1.18 9.30 -17.19
C GLU A 189 0.36 8.37 -18.09
N ASN A 190 0.50 8.48 -19.42
CA ASN A 190 -0.15 7.56 -20.35
C ASN A 190 0.36 6.11 -20.23
N ASP A 191 1.53 5.88 -19.63
CA ASP A 191 2.04 4.51 -19.43
C ASP A 191 1.14 3.70 -18.48
N PHE A 192 0.33 4.35 -17.64
CA PHE A 192 -0.67 3.65 -16.85
C PHE A 192 -1.75 2.99 -17.71
N LYS A 193 -2.14 3.61 -18.83
CA LYS A 193 -3.08 2.99 -19.78
C LYS A 193 -2.47 1.73 -20.41
N ASP A 194 -1.19 1.79 -20.73
CA ASP A 194 -0.46 0.64 -21.28
C ASP A 194 -0.27 -0.46 -20.24
N ALA A 195 -0.01 -0.08 -18.98
CA ALA A 195 0.05 -1.00 -17.85
C ALA A 195 -1.29 -1.73 -17.65
N VAL A 196 -2.42 -1.02 -17.75
CA VAL A 196 -3.76 -1.62 -17.75
C VAL A 196 -3.92 -2.61 -18.89
N ALA A 197 -3.54 -2.24 -20.13
CA ALA A 197 -3.62 -3.14 -21.27
C ALA A 197 -2.83 -4.43 -21.07
N VAL A 198 -1.66 -4.35 -20.42
CA VAL A 198 -0.83 -5.51 -20.07
C VAL A 198 -1.48 -6.40 -19.01
N CYS A 199 -2.12 -5.84 -17.97
CA CYS A 199 -2.68 -6.64 -16.87
C CYS A 199 -4.12 -7.13 -17.09
N LEU A 200 -4.90 -6.52 -17.99
CA LEU A 200 -6.29 -6.94 -18.28
C LEU A 200 -6.44 -8.43 -18.60
N PRO A 201 -5.61 -9.07 -19.45
CA PRO A 201 -5.72 -10.51 -19.69
C PRO A 201 -5.54 -11.34 -18.41
N LEU A 202 -4.65 -10.91 -17.52
CA LEU A 202 -4.40 -11.59 -16.24
C LEU A 202 -5.56 -11.39 -15.26
N ILE A 203 -6.15 -10.19 -15.22
CA ILE A 203 -7.36 -9.90 -14.43
C ILE A 203 -8.52 -10.79 -14.90
N ASN A 204 -8.75 -10.87 -16.20
CA ASN A 204 -9.82 -11.68 -16.78
C ASN A 204 -9.61 -13.18 -16.51
N ALA A 205 -8.36 -13.66 -16.60
CA ALA A 205 -8.02 -15.04 -16.25
C ALA A 205 -8.26 -15.31 -14.76
N ALA A 206 -7.82 -14.41 -13.88
CA ALA A 206 -8.07 -14.52 -12.45
C ALA A 206 -9.57 -14.62 -12.14
N ILE A 207 -10.39 -13.75 -12.73
CA ILE A 207 -11.85 -13.78 -12.56
C ILE A 207 -12.44 -15.12 -13.00
N GLY A 208 -12.11 -15.57 -14.22
CA GLY A 208 -12.63 -16.83 -14.76
C GLY A 208 -12.20 -18.06 -13.95
N ASP A 209 -11.01 -18.04 -13.37
CA ASP A 209 -10.50 -19.14 -12.55
C ASP A 209 -11.01 -19.08 -11.11
N ILE A 210 -11.35 -17.90 -10.58
CA ILE A 210 -12.04 -17.79 -9.28
C ILE A 210 -13.43 -18.43 -9.38
N GLU A 211 -14.18 -18.16 -10.44
CA GLU A 211 -15.52 -18.73 -10.66
C GLU A 211 -15.50 -20.27 -10.77
N LYS A 212 -14.43 -20.84 -11.34
CA LYS A 212 -14.21 -22.29 -11.42
C LYS A 212 -13.59 -22.90 -10.16
N GLY A 213 -13.13 -22.07 -9.21
CA GLY A 213 -12.40 -22.52 -8.03
C GLY A 213 -10.96 -23.00 -8.31
N GLU A 214 -10.38 -22.57 -9.43
CA GLU A 214 -9.03 -22.92 -9.92
C GLU A 214 -7.98 -21.86 -9.55
N PHE A 215 -8.40 -20.66 -9.14
CA PHE A 215 -7.49 -19.59 -8.72
C PHE A 215 -6.64 -20.01 -7.50
N PRO A 216 -5.35 -19.62 -7.43
CA PRO A 216 -4.48 -19.95 -6.30
C PRO A 216 -5.09 -19.62 -4.94
N LYS A 217 -5.04 -20.59 -4.03
CA LYS A 217 -5.61 -20.46 -2.68
C LYS A 217 -4.55 -19.96 -1.69
N SER A 218 -5.01 -19.27 -0.65
CA SER A 218 -4.18 -18.80 0.47
C SER A 218 -3.06 -17.82 0.10
N CYS A 219 -3.15 -17.19 -1.07
CA CYS A 219 -2.26 -16.12 -1.50
C CYS A 219 -3.01 -15.05 -2.30
N PHE A 220 -2.39 -13.88 -2.39
CA PHE A 220 -2.73 -12.85 -3.37
C PHE A 220 -1.57 -12.72 -4.36
N LEU A 221 -1.81 -12.19 -5.55
CA LEU A 221 -0.77 -12.01 -6.55
C LEU A 221 -0.30 -10.56 -6.55
N ASN A 222 1.00 -10.34 -6.31
CA ASN A 222 1.64 -9.06 -6.56
C ASN A 222 2.18 -9.01 -7.98
N ILE A 223 1.70 -8.05 -8.76
CA ILE A 223 2.00 -7.89 -10.17
C ILE A 223 2.76 -6.58 -10.36
N GLU A 224 3.99 -6.67 -10.84
CA GLU A 224 4.84 -5.52 -11.10
C GLU A 224 5.11 -5.40 -12.59
N ILE A 225 4.77 -4.25 -13.16
CA ILE A 225 4.89 -3.96 -14.59
C ILE A 225 6.15 -3.11 -14.80
N PRO A 226 7.02 -3.45 -15.79
CA PRO A 226 8.22 -2.67 -16.06
C PRO A 226 7.89 -1.26 -16.55
N SER A 227 8.86 -0.33 -16.45
CA SER A 227 8.69 1.10 -16.77
C SER A 227 8.20 1.36 -18.19
N SER A 228 8.45 0.41 -19.11
CA SER A 228 7.96 0.41 -20.48
C SER A 228 6.99 -0.77 -20.68
N PRO A 229 5.69 -0.62 -20.37
CA PRO A 229 4.75 -1.74 -20.31
C PRO A 229 4.60 -2.47 -21.66
N LEU A 230 4.47 -1.77 -22.77
CA LEU A 230 4.21 -2.41 -24.08
C LEU A 230 5.42 -3.17 -24.64
N SER A 231 6.63 -2.87 -24.18
CA SER A 231 7.85 -3.58 -24.60
C SER A 231 8.24 -4.72 -23.66
N ASN A 232 7.34 -5.13 -22.76
CA ASN A 232 7.61 -6.23 -21.84
C ASN A 232 7.85 -7.55 -22.60
N LYS A 233 8.64 -8.44 -22.01
CA LYS A 233 9.01 -9.75 -22.57
C LYS A 233 8.04 -10.88 -22.20
N GLY A 234 6.91 -10.56 -21.59
CA GLY A 234 5.93 -11.50 -21.03
C GLY A 234 5.91 -11.51 -19.51
N PHE A 235 5.21 -12.50 -18.95
CA PHE A 235 5.04 -12.69 -17.52
C PHE A 235 6.06 -13.69 -16.96
N LYS A 236 6.61 -13.41 -15.78
CA LYS A 236 7.49 -14.32 -15.05
C LYS A 236 6.96 -14.53 -13.64
N ILE A 237 6.78 -15.79 -13.24
CA ILE A 237 6.53 -16.14 -11.83
C ILE A 237 7.82 -15.89 -11.05
N THR A 238 7.71 -15.21 -9.90
CA THR A 238 8.86 -14.73 -9.13
C THR A 238 8.69 -15.00 -7.64
N LYS A 239 9.80 -14.89 -6.91
CA LYS A 239 9.86 -14.86 -5.45
C LYS A 239 10.08 -13.43 -4.97
N GLN A 240 9.53 -13.13 -3.79
CA GLN A 240 9.80 -11.86 -3.13
C GLN A 240 11.29 -11.75 -2.82
N SER A 241 11.92 -10.67 -3.27
CA SER A 241 13.31 -10.38 -2.91
C SER A 241 13.43 -9.75 -1.53
N THR A 242 14.67 -9.60 -1.05
CA THR A 242 14.96 -8.80 0.15
C THR A 242 15.21 -7.33 -0.18
N TRP A 243 14.96 -6.92 -1.43
CA TRP A 243 15.23 -5.56 -1.91
C TRP A 243 14.40 -4.53 -1.15
N ARG A 244 15.04 -3.43 -0.74
CA ARG A 244 14.36 -2.26 -0.22
C ARG A 244 15.24 -1.04 -0.35
N SER A 245 14.63 0.11 -0.59
CA SER A 245 15.29 1.39 -0.40
C SER A 245 15.66 1.60 1.08
N THR A 246 16.82 2.20 1.32
CA THR A 246 17.30 2.48 2.67
C THR A 246 16.75 3.83 3.16
N PRO A 247 16.13 3.89 4.35
CA PRO A 247 15.71 5.17 4.93
C PRO A 247 16.92 6.04 5.27
N SER A 248 16.91 7.29 4.85
CA SER A 248 17.93 8.30 5.09
C SER A 248 17.28 9.55 5.70
N TRP A 249 17.71 9.92 6.90
CA TRP A 249 17.17 11.08 7.62
C TRP A 249 18.06 12.30 7.39
N GLN A 250 17.46 13.36 6.87
CA GLN A 250 18.14 14.65 6.64
C GLN A 250 17.64 15.68 7.65
N ALA A 251 18.57 16.38 8.31
CA ALA A 251 18.22 17.52 9.16
C ALA A 251 17.73 18.69 8.28
N VAL A 252 16.62 19.31 8.66
CA VAL A 252 16.02 20.44 7.93
C VAL A 252 15.81 21.64 8.86
N SER A 253 15.84 22.85 8.29
CA SER A 253 15.55 24.08 9.04
C SER A 253 14.06 24.20 9.35
N ALA A 254 13.71 24.89 10.43
CA ALA A 254 12.33 25.16 10.81
C ALA A 254 11.53 25.99 9.78
N ASN A 255 12.21 26.68 8.84
CA ASN A 255 11.57 27.55 7.85
C ASN A 255 11.56 26.93 6.43
N ARG A 256 10.33 26.79 5.88
CA ARG A 256 9.84 26.33 4.54
C ARG A 256 9.77 24.81 4.32
N TYR A 257 8.62 24.17 4.02
CA TYR A 257 7.39 24.55 3.26
C TYR A 257 6.06 24.03 3.92
N PRO A 258 4.87 24.55 3.53
CA PRO A 258 3.55 23.96 3.86
C PRO A 258 3.30 22.65 3.09
N PRO A 259 2.37 21.80 3.54
CA PRO A 259 2.01 20.56 2.84
C PRO A 259 1.16 20.89 1.59
N GLY A 260 1.55 20.34 0.44
CA GLY A 260 0.72 20.31 -0.78
C GLY A 260 0.72 21.59 -1.62
N HIS A 261 1.48 21.59 -2.73
CA HIS A 261 1.05 22.22 -3.99
C HIS A 261 1.97 21.75 -5.12
N PHE A 262 1.39 20.99 -6.06
CA PHE A 262 1.85 20.91 -7.44
C PHE A 262 1.89 22.32 -8.01
N MET A 263 3.05 22.79 -8.48
CA MET A 263 3.13 24.04 -9.23
C MET A 263 3.24 23.78 -10.72
N ASN A 264 2.13 24.14 -11.36
CA ASN A 264 1.99 24.45 -12.76
C ASN A 264 2.97 25.57 -13.18
N SER A 265 3.26 25.63 -14.47
CA SER A 265 4.21 26.54 -15.10
C SER A 265 3.88 28.02 -14.89
N GLN A 266 4.75 28.75 -14.20
CA GLN A 266 5.04 30.16 -14.48
C GLN A 266 6.37 30.58 -13.84
N GLN A 267 7.34 30.88 -14.70
CA GLN A 267 8.65 31.42 -14.32
C GLN A 267 8.45 32.79 -13.66
N SER A 268 8.80 32.92 -12.37
CA SER A 268 8.90 34.23 -11.72
C SER A 268 10.35 34.73 -11.75
N LEU A 269 10.50 35.98 -12.18
CA LEU A 269 11.77 36.72 -12.39
C LEU A 269 12.70 36.84 -11.16
N GLY A 270 12.33 36.26 -10.00
CA GLY A 270 13.14 36.32 -8.77
C GLY A 270 14.42 35.47 -8.81
N ILE A 271 14.54 34.51 -9.73
CA ILE A 271 15.71 33.61 -9.83
C ILE A 271 16.87 34.25 -10.61
N GLN A 272 16.62 35.19 -11.52
CA GLN A 272 17.67 35.85 -12.31
C GLN A 272 18.54 36.83 -11.50
N LEU A 273 18.05 37.36 -10.38
CA LEU A 273 18.83 38.27 -9.52
C LEU A 273 19.81 37.55 -8.59
N ALA A 274 19.58 36.26 -8.28
CA ALA A 274 20.47 35.47 -7.43
C ALA A 274 21.68 34.88 -8.19
N GLN A 275 21.69 34.97 -9.52
CA GLN A 275 22.81 34.51 -10.37
C GLN A 275 23.90 35.60 -10.53
N LEU A 276 23.56 36.89 -10.38
CA LEU A 276 24.50 38.01 -10.54
C LEU A 276 25.35 38.31 -9.28
N GLY A 277 25.04 37.69 -8.14
CA GLY A 277 25.80 37.85 -6.90
C GLY A 277 26.88 36.77 -6.65
N ARG A 278 26.98 35.75 -7.51
CA ARG A 278 27.85 34.58 -7.27
C ARG A 278 29.21 34.61 -7.99
N ASP A 279 29.39 35.44 -9.02
CA ASP A 279 30.66 35.51 -9.76
C ASP A 279 31.73 36.41 -9.10
N ALA A 280 31.41 37.07 -7.98
CA ALA A 280 32.36 37.94 -7.26
C ALA A 280 33.10 37.26 -6.08
N SER A 281 32.91 35.96 -5.82
CA SER A 281 33.57 35.25 -4.70
C SER A 281 34.42 34.03 -5.11
N ALA A 282 34.72 33.86 -6.40
CA ALA A 282 35.53 32.77 -6.91
C ALA A 282 37.05 33.08 -7.01
N ALA A 283 37.58 33.99 -6.19
CA ALA A 283 39.00 34.33 -6.16
C ALA A 283 39.55 34.35 -4.73
N GLY A 284 39.66 33.17 -4.10
CA GLY A 284 40.33 33.06 -2.82
C GLY A 284 40.27 31.66 -2.22
N ALA A 285 41.45 31.03 -2.11
CA ALA A 285 41.76 29.81 -1.34
C ALA A 285 41.47 28.45 -1.99
N ALA A 286 42.41 28.07 -2.87
CA ALA A 286 42.81 26.69 -3.05
C ALA A 286 43.59 26.16 -1.81
N ARG A 287 43.51 24.84 -1.60
CA ARG A 287 44.27 23.96 -0.67
C ARG A 287 43.69 23.73 0.74
N ARG A 288 43.03 22.59 0.95
CA ARG A 288 43.60 21.36 1.56
C ARG A 288 42.47 20.37 1.86
N VAL A 289 42.63 19.15 1.35
CA VAL A 289 41.87 17.97 1.77
C VAL A 289 42.37 17.58 3.17
N THR A 290 41.49 17.66 4.17
CA THR A 290 41.58 16.83 5.37
C THR A 290 40.22 16.78 6.03
N THR A 291 39.79 15.56 6.35
CA THR A 291 38.55 15.18 7.02
C THR A 291 38.33 16.01 8.29
N GLN A 292 37.33 16.89 8.29
CA GLN A 292 36.80 17.50 9.51
C GLN A 292 35.28 17.30 9.55
N LYS A 293 34.82 16.56 10.55
CA LYS A 293 33.43 16.64 11.05
C LYS A 293 33.13 18.12 11.29
N LYS A 294 32.25 18.71 10.48
CA LYS A 294 31.70 20.03 10.80
C LYS A 294 30.73 19.87 11.96
N ASN A 295 31.21 20.18 13.17
CA ASN A 295 30.34 20.65 14.22
C ASN A 295 29.70 21.96 13.72
N VAL A 296 28.38 21.97 13.60
CA VAL A 296 27.63 23.20 13.34
C VAL A 296 27.40 23.84 14.71
N GLU A 297 28.18 24.87 15.02
CA GLU A 297 27.87 25.78 16.13
C GLU A 297 26.67 26.64 15.74
N ILE A 298 25.68 26.70 16.63
CA ILE A 298 24.50 27.56 16.49
C ILE A 298 24.54 28.51 17.69
N GLU A 299 24.83 29.79 17.43
CA GLU A 299 24.78 30.85 18.43
C GLU A 299 23.34 31.06 18.90
N SER A 300 23.17 31.00 20.22
CA SER A 300 21.94 31.37 20.94
C SER A 300 22.04 32.84 21.34
N ILE A 301 21.14 33.70 20.82
CA ILE A 301 20.93 35.04 21.36
C ILE A 301 19.70 34.96 22.26
N GLY A 302 19.96 35.05 23.57
CA GLY A 302 18.93 34.94 24.60
C GLY A 302 17.94 36.11 24.59
N ALA A 303 16.66 35.78 24.70
CA ALA A 303 15.62 36.70 25.14
C ALA A 303 15.07 36.18 26.48
N ALA A 304 15.21 37.00 27.53
CA ALA A 304 14.76 36.69 28.87
C ALA A 304 13.22 36.62 28.94
N GLY A 305 12.67 35.48 29.36
CA GLY A 305 11.24 35.36 29.64
C GLY A 305 10.77 33.94 29.94
N LYS A 306 10.80 33.57 31.24
CA LYS A 306 10.10 32.46 31.90
C LYS A 306 10.43 31.02 31.45
N SER A 307 10.80 30.22 32.46
CA SER A 307 11.20 28.82 32.39
C SER A 307 10.04 27.88 32.01
N ASP A 308 9.82 27.70 30.71
CA ASP A 308 9.61 26.36 30.19
C ASP A 308 11.02 25.77 29.98
N PHE A 309 11.26 24.51 30.35
CA PHE A 309 12.46 23.81 29.91
C PHE A 309 12.59 24.03 28.40
N GLU A 310 13.60 24.78 27.96
CA GLU A 310 13.72 25.26 26.58
C GLU A 310 13.96 24.04 25.68
N ARG A 311 12.87 23.38 25.28
CA ARG A 311 12.90 22.15 24.48
C ARG A 311 13.40 22.55 23.10
N VAL A 312 14.66 22.23 22.82
CA VAL A 312 15.25 22.40 21.50
C VAL A 312 14.56 21.46 20.52
N LYS A 313 13.71 22.00 19.64
CA LYS A 313 13.07 21.25 18.55
C LYS A 313 14.05 21.09 17.39
N LYS A 314 14.20 19.85 16.90
CA LYS A 314 14.98 19.51 15.71
C LYS A 314 14.04 18.91 14.67
N TYR A 315 14.21 19.31 13.40
CA TYR A 315 13.36 18.84 12.31
C TYR A 315 14.18 17.95 11.38
N PHE A 316 13.56 16.85 10.95
CA PHE A 316 14.16 15.89 10.04
C PHE A 316 13.17 15.51 8.96
N ARG A 317 13.66 15.24 7.76
CA ARG A 317 12.91 14.66 6.64
C ARG A 317 13.46 13.28 6.33
N LEU A 318 12.57 12.32 6.09
CA LEU A 318 12.92 11.00 5.61
C LEU A 318 12.94 10.99 4.09
N GLU A 319 13.98 10.42 3.51
CA GLU A 319 14.10 10.10 2.10
C GLU A 319 14.51 8.63 1.95
N PHE A 320 14.07 8.00 0.87
CA PHE A 320 14.50 6.65 0.51
C PHE A 320 15.64 6.73 -0.50
N VAL A 321 16.72 6.01 -0.22
CA VAL A 321 17.88 5.93 -1.11
C VAL A 321 18.00 4.50 -1.61
N ASP A 322 17.96 4.34 -2.93
CA ASP A 322 18.18 3.05 -3.56
C ASP A 322 19.64 2.64 -3.43
N LYS A 323 19.86 1.37 -3.12
CA LYS A 323 21.17 0.75 -3.15
C LYS A 323 21.14 -0.35 -4.19
N GLU A 324 22.18 -0.42 -5.00
CA GLU A 324 22.41 -1.57 -5.87
C GLU A 324 22.52 -2.82 -5.01
N GLN A 325 21.82 -3.87 -5.43
CA GLN A 325 21.81 -5.15 -4.74
C GLN A 325 22.48 -6.20 -5.63
N GLU A 326 23.56 -6.81 -5.14
CA GLU A 326 24.33 -7.85 -5.83
C GLU A 326 23.68 -9.25 -5.70
N ASN A 327 22.35 -9.37 -5.78
CA ASN A 327 21.72 -10.69 -5.75
C ASN A 327 21.64 -11.28 -7.17
N THR A 328 22.17 -12.49 -7.37
CA THR A 328 22.24 -13.16 -8.68
C THR A 328 21.04 -14.05 -8.99
N ASP A 329 20.08 -14.21 -8.08
CA ASP A 329 18.89 -15.04 -8.34
C ASP A 329 17.95 -14.33 -9.33
N GLU A 330 17.82 -14.91 -10.53
CA GLU A 330 17.01 -14.37 -11.63
C GLU A 330 15.50 -14.51 -11.39
N ASP A 331 15.07 -15.34 -10.44
CA ASP A 331 13.66 -15.56 -10.12
C ASP A 331 13.11 -14.55 -9.11
N LEU A 332 13.92 -13.55 -8.74
CA LEU A 332 13.50 -12.45 -7.89
C LEU A 332 12.65 -11.44 -8.65
N ASP A 333 11.63 -10.92 -7.98
CA ASP A 333 10.71 -9.90 -8.49
C ASP A 333 11.41 -8.69 -9.15
N PHE A 334 12.37 -8.07 -8.46
CA PHE A 334 13.09 -6.91 -8.98
C PHE A 334 13.96 -7.26 -10.20
N ARG A 335 14.55 -8.47 -10.25
CA ARG A 335 15.37 -8.92 -11.38
C ARG A 335 14.54 -9.17 -12.62
N ALA A 336 13.33 -9.71 -12.46
CA ALA A 336 12.40 -9.87 -13.56
C ALA A 336 12.02 -8.52 -14.17
N LEU A 337 11.75 -7.51 -13.34
CA LEU A 337 11.49 -6.14 -13.79
C LEU A 337 12.68 -5.53 -14.55
N GLU A 338 13.89 -5.60 -13.99
CA GLU A 338 15.11 -5.12 -14.64
C GLU A 338 15.36 -5.82 -15.98
N SER A 339 14.99 -7.10 -16.06
CA SER A 339 15.09 -7.90 -17.28
C SER A 339 13.97 -7.62 -18.30
N GLY A 340 13.00 -6.76 -17.96
CA GLY A 340 11.90 -6.34 -18.83
C GLY A 340 10.70 -7.30 -18.83
N PHE A 341 10.55 -8.17 -17.83
CA PHE A 341 9.37 -9.01 -17.65
C PHE A 341 8.37 -8.35 -16.69
N VAL A 342 7.09 -8.68 -16.85
CA VAL A 342 6.09 -8.45 -15.80
C VAL A 342 6.33 -9.51 -14.71
N SER A 343 6.62 -9.06 -13.49
CA SER A 343 6.78 -9.96 -12.35
C SER A 343 5.42 -10.30 -11.77
N VAL A 344 5.19 -11.58 -11.49
CA VAL A 344 4.03 -12.07 -10.75
C VAL A 344 4.53 -12.86 -9.55
N THR A 345 4.33 -12.32 -8.34
CA THR A 345 4.78 -12.90 -7.08
C THR A 345 3.58 -13.32 -6.24
N PRO A 346 3.31 -14.63 -6.06
CA PRO A 346 2.31 -15.09 -5.11
C PRO A 346 2.78 -14.82 -3.66
N LEU A 347 1.95 -14.14 -2.88
CA LEU A 347 2.24 -13.79 -1.48
C LEU A 347 1.20 -14.37 -0.53
N SER A 348 1.64 -15.16 0.45
CA SER A 348 0.80 -15.75 1.49
C SER A 348 0.71 -14.87 2.74
N LEU A 349 -0.26 -15.18 3.62
CA LEU A 349 -0.36 -14.56 4.95
C LEU A 349 0.62 -15.16 5.97
N SER A 350 0.97 -16.44 5.80
CA SER A 350 1.95 -17.16 6.62
C SER A 350 3.17 -17.50 5.78
N PRO A 351 4.35 -16.95 6.05
CA PRO A 351 5.56 -17.29 5.32
C PRO A 351 5.97 -18.74 5.62
N HIS A 352 6.40 -19.50 4.61
CA HIS A 352 6.88 -20.88 4.78
C HIS A 352 8.16 -21.01 5.64
N LEU A 353 8.77 -19.90 6.06
CA LEU A 353 10.01 -19.85 6.85
C LEU A 353 9.81 -20.13 8.36
N GLU A 354 8.59 -20.48 8.78
CA GLU A 354 8.24 -20.70 10.19
C GLU A 354 9.01 -21.87 10.83
N SER A 355 9.27 -22.97 10.10
CA SER A 355 9.87 -24.19 10.69
C SER A 355 11.30 -23.97 11.19
N ASP A 356 12.17 -23.34 10.39
CA ASP A 356 13.57 -23.12 10.76
C ASP A 356 13.67 -22.08 11.89
N THR A 357 12.86 -21.03 11.81
CA THR A 357 12.80 -19.97 12.83
C THR A 357 12.28 -20.53 14.16
N GLN A 358 11.22 -21.35 14.12
CA GLN A 358 10.66 -21.99 15.30
C GLN A 358 11.67 -22.96 15.95
N THR A 359 12.37 -23.74 15.13
CA THR A 359 13.41 -24.66 15.62
C THR A 359 14.55 -23.89 16.28
N ALA A 360 15.05 -22.83 15.63
CA ALA A 360 16.11 -21.99 16.19
C ALA A 360 15.67 -21.34 17.51
N ALA A 361 14.46 -20.79 17.57
CA ALA A 361 13.91 -20.21 18.79
C ALA A 361 13.73 -21.25 19.91
N SER A 362 13.21 -22.44 19.59
CA SER A 362 13.03 -23.54 20.54
C SER A 362 14.35 -24.02 21.12
N ASN A 363 15.38 -24.15 20.28
CA ASN A 363 16.72 -24.52 20.71
C ASN A 363 17.31 -23.45 21.64
N TRP A 364 17.17 -22.17 21.27
CA TRP A 364 17.65 -21.05 22.09
C TRP A 364 16.97 -21.00 23.47
N ILE A 365 15.64 -21.14 23.52
CA ILE A 365 14.88 -21.18 24.80
C ILE A 365 15.34 -22.35 25.66
N SER A 366 15.52 -23.54 25.06
CA SER A 366 15.93 -24.75 25.79
C SER A 366 17.32 -24.57 26.40
N SER A 367 18.28 -23.99 25.67
CA SER A 367 19.61 -23.69 26.19
C SER A 367 19.58 -22.63 27.30
N ALA A 368 18.84 -21.53 27.11
CA ALA A 368 18.77 -20.44 28.08
C ALA A 368 18.17 -20.84 29.44
N LEU A 369 17.29 -21.85 29.47
CA LEU A 369 16.62 -22.32 30.68
C LEU A 369 17.36 -23.47 31.41
N GLN A 370 18.36 -24.10 30.79
CA GLN A 370 19.19 -25.13 31.43
C GLN A 370 20.36 -24.55 32.24
N GLU A 371 20.67 -23.26 32.03
CA GLU A 371 21.74 -22.54 32.74
C GLU A 371 21.27 -21.85 34.04
N GLN A 372 20.02 -22.10 34.47
CA GLN A 372 19.45 -21.71 35.78
C GLN A 372 19.22 -22.96 36.64
#